data_AF-A0AAN8UE11-F1
#
_entry.id   AF-A0AAN8UE11-F1
#
_cell.length_a   1.000
_cell.length_b   1.000
_cell.length_c   1.000
_cell.angle_alpha   90.00
_cell.angle_beta   90.00
_cell.angle_gamma   90.00
#
_symmetry.space_group_name_H-M   'P 1'
#
loop_
_entity.id
_entity.type
_entity.pdbx_description
1 polymer ?
#
loop_
_entity_poly.entity_id
_entity_poly.type
_entity_poly.pdbx_seq_one_letter_code
_entity_poly.pdbx_strand_id
1 'polypeptide(L)'
;MESEKELEEELKDLGSKLLKPQSSIDELLNLLDKVECCLAKVEQVPSRSMEDALLPAMTALISDEFLRHSDMDVKVSVASCITEITRITAPDAPYNDEQMKEIFQLTIAALGNLSHVSTRCYYKAVTILDTVAKVRSCLMMLDLECDALVIDMFQHFLRTIK
;
A
#
# COMPACT_ATOMS: atom_id res chain seq x y z
N MET A 1 -13.02 -21.11 5.47
CA MET A 1 -13.14 -20.22 4.31
C MET A 1 -13.97 -19.06 4.81
N GLU A 2 -13.30 -17.95 5.10
CA GLU A 2 -13.95 -16.72 5.55
C GLU A 2 -14.95 -16.28 4.48
N SER A 3 -16.17 -15.94 4.89
CA SER A 3 -17.18 -15.47 3.95
C SER A 3 -16.85 -14.05 3.50
N GLU A 4 -17.24 -13.67 2.28
CA GLU A 4 -17.03 -12.31 1.75
C GLU A 4 -17.57 -11.23 2.72
N LYS A 5 -18.70 -11.50 3.38
CA LYS A 5 -19.28 -10.62 4.40
C LYS A 5 -18.43 -10.47 5.66
N GLU A 6 -17.81 -11.55 6.13
CA GLU A 6 -16.90 -11.48 7.30
C GLU A 6 -15.68 -10.60 6.96
N LEU A 7 -15.15 -10.74 5.73
CA LEU A 7 -14.04 -9.92 5.25
C LEU A 7 -14.44 -8.43 5.13
N GLU A 8 -15.65 -8.13 4.62
CA GLU A 8 -16.19 -6.77 4.55
C GLU A 8 -16.30 -6.13 5.95
N GLU A 9 -16.86 -6.85 6.92
CA GLU A 9 -16.99 -6.37 8.30
C GLU A 9 -15.63 -6.14 8.96
N GLU A 10 -14.68 -7.05 8.74
CA GLU A 10 -13.31 -6.92 9.26
C GLU A 10 -12.58 -5.71 8.65
N LEU A 11 -12.62 -5.52 7.33
CA LEU A 11 -12.01 -4.38 6.66
C LEU A 11 -12.59 -3.05 7.16
N LYS A 12 -13.91 -3.00 7.33
CA LYS A 12 -14.60 -1.80 7.81
C LYS A 12 -14.20 -1.46 9.25
N ASP A 13 -14.11 -2.45 10.14
CA ASP A 13 -13.67 -2.27 11.52
C ASP A 13 -12.20 -1.84 11.59
N LEU A 14 -11.31 -2.55 10.90
CA LEU A 14 -9.88 -2.23 10.89
C LEU A 14 -9.60 -0.84 10.27
N GLY A 15 -10.24 -0.52 9.15
CA GLY A 15 -10.13 0.81 8.53
C GLY A 15 -10.66 1.91 9.44
N SER A 16 -11.76 1.66 10.17
CA SER A 16 -12.28 2.62 11.16
C SER A 16 -11.35 2.81 12.36
N LYS A 17 -10.56 1.78 12.73
CA LYS A 17 -9.53 1.89 13.76
C LYS A 17 -8.34 2.73 13.29
N LEU A 18 -7.96 2.65 12.01
CA LEU A 18 -6.88 3.47 11.45
C LEU A 18 -7.19 4.97 11.48
N LEU A 19 -8.47 5.36 11.45
CA LEU A 19 -8.90 6.76 11.57
C LEU A 19 -8.73 7.33 13.00
N LYS A 20 -8.34 6.51 13.97
CA LYS A 20 -8.12 6.92 15.36
C LYS A 20 -6.62 6.89 15.67
N PRO A 21 -6.13 7.76 16.57
CA PRO A 21 -4.75 7.68 17.04
C PRO A 21 -4.46 6.32 17.69
N GLN A 22 -3.33 5.72 17.33
CA GLN A 22 -2.85 4.49 17.97
C GLN A 22 -2.02 4.82 19.21
N SER A 23 -2.02 3.94 20.22
CA SER A 23 -1.32 4.23 21.47
C SER A 23 0.19 4.01 21.39
N SER A 24 0.65 3.21 20.42
CA SER A 24 2.06 2.93 20.16
C SER A 24 2.33 2.55 18.70
N ILE A 25 3.61 2.61 18.29
CA ILE A 25 4.06 2.18 16.97
C ILE A 25 3.81 0.68 16.76
N ASP A 26 4.03 -0.15 17.78
CA ASP A 26 3.82 -1.60 17.67
C ASP A 26 2.34 -1.95 17.45
N GLU A 27 1.43 -1.27 18.15
CA GLU A 27 -0.01 -1.42 17.92
C GLU A 27 -0.39 -0.98 16.50
N LEU A 28 0.18 0.12 16.02
CA LEU A 28 -0.08 0.60 14.68
C LEU A 28 0.41 -0.38 13.61
N LEU A 29 1.63 -0.91 13.75
CA LEU A 29 2.19 -1.88 12.82
C LEU A 29 1.35 -3.17 12.80
N ASN A 30 0.89 -3.63 13.96
CA ASN A 30 0.00 -4.80 14.05
C ASN A 30 -1.36 -4.53 13.38
N LEU A 31 -1.89 -3.31 13.48
CA LEU A 31 -3.12 -2.92 12.80
C LEU A 31 -2.93 -2.87 11.28
N LEU A 32 -1.83 -2.29 10.80
CA LEU A 32 -1.50 -2.24 9.37
C LEU A 32 -1.29 -3.64 8.78
N ASP A 33 -0.62 -4.56 9.50
CA ASP A 33 -0.45 -5.95 9.05
C ASP A 33 -1.79 -6.67 8.87
N LYS A 34 -2.77 -6.42 9.77
CA LYS A 34 -4.11 -6.99 9.63
C LYS A 34 -4.83 -6.40 8.43
N VAL A 35 -4.78 -5.09 8.24
CA VAL A 35 -5.37 -4.41 7.08
C VAL A 35 -4.78 -4.95 5.78
N GLU A 36 -3.46 -5.05 5.68
CA GLU A 36 -2.78 -5.63 4.52
C GLU A 36 -3.25 -7.07 4.25
N CYS A 37 -3.33 -7.91 5.29
CA CYS A 37 -3.79 -9.30 5.17
C CYS A 37 -5.23 -9.39 4.63
N CYS A 38 -6.12 -8.51 5.07
CA CYS A 38 -7.49 -8.46 4.55
C CYS A 38 -7.51 -7.96 3.10
N LEU A 39 -6.79 -6.88 2.79
CA LEU A 39 -6.69 -6.32 1.43
C LEU A 39 -6.15 -7.34 0.42
N ALA A 40 -5.15 -8.13 0.80
CA ALA A 40 -4.57 -9.17 -0.04
C ALA A 40 -5.57 -10.28 -0.45
N LYS A 41 -6.67 -10.45 0.31
CA LYS A 41 -7.74 -11.41 0.01
C LYS A 41 -8.81 -10.84 -0.93
N VAL A 42 -8.86 -9.52 -1.11
CA VAL A 42 -9.88 -8.87 -1.94
C VAL A 42 -9.49 -8.96 -3.41
N GLU A 43 -10.38 -9.50 -4.25
CA GLU A 43 -10.17 -9.58 -5.69
C GLU A 43 -10.29 -8.19 -6.36
N GLN A 44 -9.82 -8.09 -7.61
CA GLN A 44 -9.99 -6.86 -8.38
C GLN A 44 -11.44 -6.66 -8.78
N VAL A 45 -11.86 -5.40 -8.96
CA VAL A 45 -13.24 -5.04 -9.30
C VAL A 45 -14.23 -5.60 -8.25
N PRO A 46 -14.08 -5.17 -6.98
CA PRO A 46 -14.89 -5.70 -5.89
C PRO A 46 -16.36 -5.32 -6.02
N SER A 47 -17.23 -5.99 -5.26
CA SER A 47 -18.63 -5.63 -5.14
C SER A 47 -18.80 -4.24 -4.50
N ARG A 48 -19.96 -3.59 -4.72
CA ARG A 48 -20.21 -2.26 -4.16
C ARG A 48 -20.15 -2.22 -2.62
N SER A 49 -20.59 -3.28 -1.95
CA SER A 49 -20.49 -3.40 -0.50
C SER A 49 -19.05 -3.48 -0.03
N MET A 50 -18.21 -4.21 -0.76
CA MET A 50 -16.78 -4.28 -0.49
C MET A 50 -16.08 -2.95 -0.78
N GLU A 51 -16.44 -2.23 -1.85
CA GLU A 51 -15.95 -0.84 -2.07
C GLU A 51 -16.25 0.05 -0.87
N ASP A 52 -17.49 0.01 -0.35
CA ASP A 52 -17.90 0.79 0.82
C ASP A 52 -17.13 0.37 2.09
N ALA A 53 -16.75 -0.91 2.21
CA ALA A 53 -15.94 -1.44 3.31
C ALA A 53 -14.47 -0.98 3.27
N LEU A 54 -13.94 -0.70 2.07
CA LEU A 54 -12.56 -0.22 1.87
C LEU A 54 -12.40 1.27 2.20
N LEU A 55 -13.46 2.07 2.06
CA LEU A 55 -13.41 3.54 2.21
C LEU A 55 -12.72 4.05 3.49
N PRO A 56 -12.96 3.49 4.69
CA PRO A 56 -12.30 3.96 5.90
C PRO A 56 -10.77 3.78 5.85
N ALA A 57 -10.30 2.62 5.36
CA ALA A 57 -8.88 2.35 5.21
C ALA A 57 -8.25 3.24 4.13
N MET A 58 -8.91 3.37 2.98
CA MET A 58 -8.47 4.26 1.90
C MET A 58 -8.31 5.70 2.39
N THR A 59 -9.28 6.20 3.15
CA THR A 59 -9.28 7.56 3.70
C THR A 59 -8.15 7.74 4.73
N ALA A 60 -7.94 6.76 5.61
CA ALA A 60 -6.91 6.85 6.63
C ALA A 60 -5.49 6.84 6.03
N LEU A 61 -5.20 5.90 5.14
CA LEU A 61 -3.85 5.61 4.66
C LEU A 61 -3.20 6.75 3.85
N ILE A 62 -4.01 7.64 3.26
CA ILE A 62 -3.53 8.81 2.52
C ILE A 62 -3.34 10.06 3.38
N SER A 63 -3.55 9.98 4.69
CA SER A 63 -3.35 11.13 5.56
C SER A 63 -1.85 11.44 5.73
N ASP A 64 -1.53 12.71 6.00
CA ASP A 64 -0.16 13.14 6.28
C ASP A 64 0.47 12.36 7.46
N GLU A 65 -0.34 11.93 8.43
CA GLU A 65 0.10 11.13 9.58
C GLU A 65 0.70 9.79 9.14
N PHE A 66 0.13 9.17 8.09
CA PHE A 66 0.60 7.90 7.55
C PHE A 66 1.66 8.08 6.45
N LEU A 67 1.41 8.94 5.47
CA LEU A 67 2.33 9.13 4.34
C LEU A 67 3.68 9.72 4.77
N ARG A 68 3.68 10.58 5.79
CA ARG A 68 4.88 11.30 6.28
C ARG A 68 5.30 10.86 7.68
N HIS A 69 4.84 9.70 8.13
CA HIS A 69 5.21 9.13 9.43
C HIS A 69 6.74 9.09 9.62
N SER A 70 7.27 9.31 10.82
CA SER A 70 8.74 9.33 11.01
C SER A 70 9.38 7.93 10.97
N ASP A 71 8.64 6.92 11.42
CA ASP A 71 9.09 5.53 11.47
C ASP A 71 9.06 4.85 10.08
N MET A 72 10.16 4.20 9.71
CA MET A 72 10.32 3.56 8.40
C MET A 72 9.51 2.28 8.24
N ASP A 73 9.35 1.47 9.29
CA ASP A 73 8.53 0.25 9.22
C ASP A 73 7.06 0.61 9.00
N VAL A 74 6.60 1.71 9.60
CA VAL A 74 5.25 2.24 9.38
C VAL A 74 5.10 2.69 7.93
N LYS A 75 6.03 3.48 7.38
CA LYS A 75 5.99 3.93 5.98
C LYS A 75 5.89 2.77 5.00
N VAL A 76 6.72 1.73 5.17
CA VAL A 76 6.72 0.56 4.28
C VAL A 76 5.41 -0.24 4.42
N SER A 77 4.86 -0.34 5.63
CA SER A 77 3.58 -1.00 5.87
C SER A 77 2.39 -0.25 5.25
N VAL A 78 2.39 1.09 5.35
CA VAL A 78 1.42 1.96 4.66
C VAL A 78 1.53 1.79 3.14
N ALA A 79 2.75 1.83 2.60
CA ALA A 79 3.00 1.62 1.18
C ALA A 79 2.45 0.27 0.69
N SER A 80 2.64 -0.80 1.48
CA SER A 80 2.11 -2.13 1.16
C SER A 80 0.59 -2.14 1.10
N CYS A 81 -0.08 -1.58 2.10
CA CYS A 81 -1.55 -1.47 2.12
C CYS A 81 -2.09 -0.68 0.92
N ILE A 82 -1.49 0.48 0.61
CA ILE A 82 -1.92 1.32 -0.52
C ILE A 82 -1.67 0.62 -1.86
N THR A 83 -0.58 -0.14 -1.97
CA THR A 83 -0.27 -0.90 -3.19
C THR A 83 -1.32 -2.00 -3.43
N GLU A 84 -1.81 -2.66 -2.37
CA GLU A 84 -2.94 -3.59 -2.48
C GLU A 84 -4.26 -2.89 -2.83
N ILE A 85 -4.55 -1.72 -2.27
CA ILE A 85 -5.71 -0.91 -2.68
C ILE A 85 -5.64 -0.58 -4.17
N THR A 86 -4.47 -0.16 -4.65
CA THR A 86 -4.24 0.13 -6.07
C THR A 86 -4.45 -1.12 -6.93
N ARG A 87 -4.08 -2.30 -6.43
CA ARG A 87 -4.38 -3.57 -7.12
C ARG A 87 -5.87 -3.82 -7.22
N ILE A 88 -6.60 -3.66 -6.12
CA ILE A 88 -8.04 -3.93 -6.02
C ILE A 88 -8.83 -3.03 -6.99
N THR A 89 -8.46 -1.74 -7.06
CA THR A 89 -9.18 -0.76 -7.90
C THR A 89 -8.73 -0.76 -9.36
N ALA A 90 -7.57 -1.35 -9.68
CA ALA A 90 -7.08 -1.40 -11.05
C ALA A 90 -8.14 -2.00 -12.00
N PRO A 91 -8.31 -1.44 -13.22
CA PRO A 91 -7.43 -0.48 -13.88
C PRO A 91 -7.60 0.99 -13.42
N ASP A 92 -8.61 1.28 -12.61
CA ASP A 92 -8.90 2.64 -12.16
C ASP A 92 -8.01 3.03 -10.98
N ALA A 93 -7.50 4.27 -11.01
CA ALA A 93 -6.71 4.80 -9.92
C ALA A 93 -7.59 5.01 -8.67
N PRO A 94 -7.14 4.57 -7.48
CA PRO A 94 -7.93 4.72 -6.25
C PRO A 94 -8.03 6.16 -5.76
N TYR A 95 -7.14 7.05 -6.23
CA TYR A 95 -7.00 8.44 -5.78
C TYR A 95 -6.75 9.37 -6.97
N ASN A 96 -6.80 10.69 -6.72
CA ASN A 96 -6.47 11.68 -7.74
C ASN A 96 -4.97 11.70 -8.08
N ASP A 97 -4.62 12.36 -9.18
CA ASP A 97 -3.27 12.40 -9.73
C ASP A 97 -2.23 12.91 -8.72
N GLU A 98 -2.51 13.98 -7.97
CA GLU A 98 -1.59 14.51 -6.97
C GLU A 98 -1.32 13.51 -5.83
N GLN A 99 -2.37 12.85 -5.34
CA GLN A 99 -2.26 11.81 -4.30
C GLN A 99 -1.51 10.60 -4.83
N MET A 100 -1.79 10.17 -6.07
CA MET A 100 -1.09 9.05 -6.70
C MET A 100 0.40 9.33 -6.87
N LYS A 101 0.80 10.58 -7.16
CA LYS A 101 2.21 10.97 -7.21
C LYS A 101 2.92 10.80 -5.87
N GLU A 102 2.31 11.24 -4.77
CA GLU A 102 2.86 11.08 -3.42
C GLU A 102 2.91 9.59 -3.01
N ILE A 103 1.88 8.82 -3.36
CA ILE A 103 1.85 7.37 -3.16
C ILE A 103 3.00 6.69 -3.91
N PHE A 104 3.23 7.03 -5.17
CA PHE A 104 4.32 6.44 -5.93
C PHE A 104 5.69 6.80 -5.36
N GLN A 105 5.88 8.04 -4.87
CA GLN A 105 7.11 8.40 -4.17
C GLN A 105 7.34 7.49 -2.94
N LEU A 106 6.29 7.26 -2.15
CA LEU A 106 6.35 6.36 -1.00
C LEU A 106 6.62 4.91 -1.41
N THR A 107 5.97 4.41 -2.46
CA THR A 107 6.18 3.07 -3.01
C THR A 107 7.62 2.85 -3.46
N ILE A 108 8.20 3.78 -4.23
CA ILE A 108 9.59 3.66 -4.70
C ILE A 108 10.58 3.76 -3.52
N ALA A 109 10.33 4.66 -2.56
CA ALA A 109 11.13 4.72 -1.35
C ALA A 109 11.08 3.40 -0.55
N ALA A 110 9.92 2.75 -0.48
CA ALA A 110 9.75 1.45 0.17
C ALA A 110 10.56 0.35 -0.54
N LEU A 111 10.59 0.34 -1.89
CA LEU A 111 11.41 -0.59 -2.69
C LEU A 111 12.91 -0.45 -2.45
N GLY A 112 13.39 0.70 -1.96
CA GLY A 112 14.77 0.87 -1.50
C GLY A 112 15.19 -0.13 -0.41
N ASN A 113 14.23 -0.65 0.36
CA ASN A 113 14.46 -1.64 1.42
C ASN A 113 14.76 -3.05 0.91
N LEU A 114 14.66 -3.31 -0.40
CA LEU A 114 15.08 -4.60 -0.99
C LEU A 114 16.57 -4.89 -0.75
N SER A 115 17.38 -3.86 -0.50
CA SER A 115 18.80 -4.01 -0.15
C SER A 115 19.05 -4.50 1.29
N HIS A 116 18.01 -4.58 2.12
CA HIS A 116 18.08 -4.89 3.56
C HIS A 116 17.36 -6.19 3.92
N VAL A 117 17.85 -7.32 3.41
CA VAL A 117 17.25 -8.67 3.48
C VAL A 117 16.87 -9.14 4.90
N SER A 118 17.56 -8.66 5.94
CA SER A 118 17.33 -9.07 7.33
C SER A 118 16.27 -8.25 8.08
N THR A 119 15.58 -7.32 7.41
CA THR A 119 14.59 -6.43 8.04
C THR A 119 13.16 -6.90 7.80
N ARG A 120 12.23 -6.58 8.71
CA ARG A 120 10.78 -6.80 8.55
C ARG A 120 10.27 -6.16 7.25
N CYS A 121 10.86 -5.04 6.86
CA CYS A 121 10.57 -4.31 5.63
C CYS A 121 10.86 -5.09 4.34
N TYR A 122 11.79 -6.05 4.34
CA TYR A 122 12.18 -6.76 3.12
C TYR A 122 11.00 -7.51 2.49
N TYR A 123 10.27 -8.30 3.29
CA TYR A 123 9.14 -9.08 2.78
C TYR A 123 8.04 -8.18 2.20
N LYS A 124 7.71 -7.08 2.88
CA LYS A 124 6.76 -6.09 2.39
C LYS A 124 7.24 -5.43 1.10
N ALA A 125 8.52 -5.08 0.99
CA ALA A 125 9.07 -4.53 -0.24
C ALA A 125 8.99 -5.52 -1.42
N VAL A 126 9.15 -6.82 -1.16
CA VAL A 126 8.95 -7.87 -2.18
C VAL A 126 7.47 -7.95 -2.60
N THR A 127 6.53 -7.93 -1.66
CA THR A 127 5.09 -7.90 -1.96
C THR A 127 4.70 -6.67 -2.78
N ILE A 128 5.19 -5.48 -2.38
CA ILE A 128 4.98 -4.23 -3.13
C ILE A 128 5.48 -4.38 -4.57
N LEU A 129 6.69 -4.93 -4.76
CA LEU A 129 7.26 -5.13 -6.09
C LEU A 129 6.41 -6.06 -6.95
N ASP A 130 5.97 -7.19 -6.38
CA ASP A 130 5.12 -8.17 -7.06
C ASP A 130 3.79 -7.53 -7.50
N THR A 131 3.15 -6.76 -6.62
CA THR A 131 1.89 -6.08 -6.94
C THR A 131 2.09 -4.97 -7.98
N VAL A 132 3.13 -4.13 -7.85
CA VAL A 132 3.50 -3.10 -8.86
C VAL A 132 3.69 -3.72 -10.25
N ALA A 133 4.33 -4.88 -10.33
CA ALA A 133 4.52 -5.60 -11.58
C ALA A 133 3.18 -6.16 -12.12
N LYS A 134 2.37 -6.79 -11.26
CA LYS A 134 1.09 -7.42 -11.61
C LYS A 134 0.10 -6.43 -12.24
N VAL A 135 -0.06 -5.25 -11.65
CA VAL A 135 -0.98 -4.22 -12.17
C VAL A 135 -0.32 -3.20 -13.07
N ARG A 136 0.93 -3.46 -13.47
CA ARG A 136 1.70 -2.63 -14.41
C ARG A 136 1.73 -1.16 -13.98
N SER A 137 1.92 -0.89 -12.68
CA SER A 137 1.85 0.47 -12.13
C SER A 137 2.82 1.46 -12.77
N CYS A 138 3.88 0.97 -13.43
CA CYS A 138 4.76 1.81 -14.24
C CYS A 138 4.06 2.54 -15.38
N LEU A 139 3.00 1.96 -15.97
CA LEU A 139 2.22 2.64 -17.00
C LEU A 139 1.51 3.86 -16.41
N MET A 140 0.86 3.67 -15.25
CA MET A 140 0.23 4.78 -14.52
C MET A 140 1.26 5.83 -14.07
N MET A 141 2.48 5.43 -13.66
CA MET A 141 3.55 6.40 -13.37
C MET A 141 3.93 7.22 -14.61
N LEU A 142 4.02 6.61 -15.79
CA LEU A 142 4.32 7.33 -17.02
C LEU A 142 3.16 8.25 -17.44
N ASP A 143 1.91 7.80 -17.30
CA ASP A 143 0.72 8.61 -17.59
C ASP A 143 0.64 9.85 -16.69
N LEU A 144 1.16 9.77 -15.46
CA LEU A 144 1.24 10.88 -14.50
C LEU A 144 2.51 11.73 -14.63
N GLU A 145 3.37 11.49 -15.62
CA GLU A 145 4.65 12.19 -15.82
C GLU A 145 5.65 11.98 -14.65
N CYS A 146 5.63 10.79 -14.04
CA CYS A 146 6.54 10.38 -12.97
C CYS A 146 7.81 9.66 -13.47
N ASP A 147 8.34 10.04 -14.63
CA ASP A 147 9.50 9.40 -15.27
C ASP A 147 10.71 9.27 -14.34
N ALA A 148 10.95 10.28 -13.50
CA ALA A 148 12.03 10.26 -12.52
C ALA A 148 11.88 9.12 -11.49
N LEU A 149 10.65 8.83 -11.04
CA LEU A 149 10.39 7.73 -10.11
C LEU A 149 10.64 6.36 -10.75
N VAL A 150 10.29 6.22 -12.04
CA VAL A 150 10.61 5.01 -12.80
C VAL A 150 12.11 4.80 -12.86
N ILE A 151 12.88 5.85 -13.16
CA ILE A 151 14.34 5.80 -13.18
C ILE A 151 14.91 5.42 -11.80
N ASP A 152 14.44 6.07 -10.73
CA ASP A 152 14.90 5.79 -9.36
C ASP A 152 14.63 4.34 -8.95
N MET A 153 13.47 3.81 -9.31
CA MET A 153 13.12 2.41 -9.09
C MET A 153 14.13 1.45 -9.77
N PHE A 154 14.45 1.68 -11.05
CA PHE A 154 15.45 0.87 -11.74
C PHE A 154 16.84 1.00 -11.12
N GLN A 155 17.22 2.18 -10.63
CA GLN A 155 18.49 2.35 -9.91
C GLN A 155 18.53 1.53 -8.61
N HIS A 156 17.41 1.46 -7.87
CA HIS A 156 17.33 0.59 -6.69
C HIS A 156 17.54 -0.88 -7.04
N PHE A 157 16.93 -1.35 -8.13
CA PHE A 157 17.09 -2.74 -8.58
C PHE A 157 18.51 -3.05 -9.03
N LEU A 158 19.12 -2.19 -9.85
CA LEU A 158 20.49 -2.35 -10.34
C LEU A 158 21.54 -2.35 -9.22
N ARG A 159 21.27 -1.67 -8.10
CA ARG A 159 22.15 -1.69 -6.92
C ARG A 159 21.99 -2.94 -6.06
N THR A 160 20.80 -3.55 -6.08
CA THR A 160 20.42 -4.64 -5.17
C THR A 160 20.63 -6.02 -5.79
N ILE A 161 20.26 -6.18 -7.06
CA ILE A 161 20.37 -7.45 -7.80
C ILE A 161 21.79 -7.54 -8.37
N LYS A 162 22.53 -8.57 -7.98
CA LYS A 162 23.89 -8.87 -8.46
C LYS A 162 23.90 -10.08 -9.38
#